data_AF-A0A7T7VVZ8-F1
#
_entry.id   AF-A0A7T7VVZ8-F1
#
_cell.length_a   1.000
_cell.length_b   1.000
_cell.length_c   1.000
_cell.angle_alpha   90.00
_cell.angle_beta   90.00
_cell.angle_gamma   90.00
#
_symmetry.space_group_name_H-M   'P 1'
#
loop_
_entity.id
_entity.type
_entity.pdbx_description
1 polymer ?
#
loop_
_entity_poly.entity_id
_entity_poly.type
_entity_poly.pdbx_seq_one_letter_code
_entity_poly.pdbx_strand_id
1 'polypeptide(L)'
;MAVTSTGVEERLDHAAELEGMTEDHGGEHVEPVAFGFIGPGAWVSLAMLVFILILLWKGVPKLVAGGLDARIAAIREQLDDAKRLRGEAEALRKEYADKIAGAERDAEAMLENARREAGAIVERAETDTAAMIVRRERMAQDKIAGAERAAVEELRAQAARASAEASGQIIARNHNAVADRALVDKAIASF
;
A
#
# COMPACT_ATOMS: atom_id res chain seq x y z
N MET A 1 -40.17 -38.45 75.60
CA MET A 1 -41.26 -39.43 75.77
C MET A 1 -42.57 -38.69 75.49
N ALA A 2 -43.29 -39.12 74.46
CA ALA A 2 -44.70 -38.82 74.17
C ALA A 2 -45.14 -37.50 73.50
N VAL A 3 -44.34 -36.86 72.61
CA VAL A 3 -44.88 -35.85 71.63
C VAL A 3 -44.17 -35.97 70.27
N THR A 4 -43.92 -37.19 69.78
CA THR A 4 -43.41 -37.43 68.40
C THR A 4 -43.97 -38.70 67.75
N SER A 5 -44.80 -39.50 68.44
CA SER A 5 -45.39 -40.73 67.87
C SER A 5 -46.68 -40.44 67.12
N THR A 6 -47.56 -39.59 67.68
CA THR A 6 -48.91 -39.36 67.17
C THR A 6 -48.95 -38.73 65.77
N GLY A 7 -47.97 -37.87 65.44
CA GLY A 7 -47.88 -37.25 64.11
C GLY A 7 -47.22 -38.12 63.04
N VAL A 8 -46.50 -39.19 63.44
CA VAL A 8 -45.89 -40.14 62.51
C VAL A 8 -46.87 -41.28 62.19
N GLU A 9 -47.69 -41.70 63.15
CA GLU A 9 -48.77 -42.68 62.93
C GLU A 9 -49.85 -42.13 61.97
N GLU A 10 -50.28 -40.86 62.11
CA GLU A 10 -51.24 -40.22 61.18
C GLU A 10 -50.68 -40.06 59.75
N ARG A 11 -49.36 -39.86 59.63
CA ARG A 11 -48.66 -39.74 58.33
C ARG A 11 -48.46 -41.11 57.66
N LEU A 12 -48.38 -42.19 58.44
CA LEU A 12 -48.28 -43.55 57.94
C LEU A 12 -49.64 -44.10 57.51
N ASP A 13 -50.72 -43.75 58.21
CA ASP A 13 -52.09 -44.07 57.80
C ASP A 13 -52.46 -43.39 56.47
N HIS A 14 -52.12 -42.10 56.30
CA HIS A 14 -52.31 -41.42 55.02
C HIS A 14 -51.34 -41.88 53.91
N ALA A 15 -50.15 -42.39 54.25
CA ALA A 15 -49.25 -42.99 53.26
C ALA A 15 -49.77 -44.37 52.79
N ALA A 16 -50.37 -45.15 53.68
CA ALA A 16 -51.05 -46.41 53.34
C ALA A 16 -52.33 -46.18 52.51
N GLU A 17 -53.01 -45.05 52.71
CA GLU A 17 -54.18 -44.64 51.91
C GLU A 17 -53.81 -44.12 50.51
N LEU A 18 -52.57 -43.63 50.32
CA LEU A 18 -52.06 -43.12 49.03
C LEU A 18 -51.37 -44.19 48.17
N GLU A 19 -50.97 -45.33 48.73
CA GLU A 19 -50.45 -46.48 47.98
C GLU A 19 -51.58 -47.38 47.40
N GLY A 20 -52.82 -47.19 47.87
CA GLY A 20 -54.04 -47.81 47.33
C GLY A 20 -54.78 -46.97 46.27
N MET A 21 -54.34 -45.75 46.00
CA MET A 21 -54.96 -44.86 45.01
C MET A 21 -54.26 -44.97 43.64
N THR A 22 -54.07 -46.19 43.16
CA THR A 22 -54.20 -46.41 41.72
C THR A 22 -55.70 -46.31 41.44
N GLU A 23 -56.14 -45.12 41.06
CA GLU A 23 -57.47 -44.88 40.52
C GLU A 23 -57.63 -45.70 39.24
N ASP A 24 -57.92 -46.98 39.44
CA ASP A 24 -58.86 -47.74 38.64
C ASP A 24 -60.20 -47.00 38.74
N HIS A 25 -60.32 -45.91 37.99
CA HIS A 25 -61.62 -45.43 37.55
C HIS A 25 -62.15 -46.39 36.47
N GLY A 26 -62.38 -47.62 36.90
CA GLY A 26 -63.41 -48.52 36.38
C GLY A 26 -64.77 -47.92 36.68
N GLY A 27 -65.06 -46.76 36.09
CA GLY A 27 -66.42 -46.40 35.80
C GLY A 27 -66.93 -47.43 34.79
N GLU A 28 -68.07 -48.06 35.08
CA GLU A 28 -68.86 -48.76 34.09
C GLU A 28 -69.21 -47.78 32.98
N HIS A 29 -68.28 -47.58 32.05
CA HIS A 29 -68.54 -47.02 30.76
C HIS A 29 -69.37 -48.06 30.04
N VAL A 30 -70.68 -47.87 30.10
CA VAL A 30 -71.63 -48.54 29.21
C VAL A 30 -71.13 -48.25 27.80
N GLU A 31 -70.40 -49.19 27.22
CA GLU A 31 -69.81 -49.03 25.90
C GLU A 31 -70.96 -48.97 24.90
N PRO A 32 -71.23 -47.84 24.22
CA PRO A 32 -72.20 -47.85 23.14
C PRO A 32 -71.57 -48.64 22.00
N VAL A 33 -71.89 -49.93 21.93
CA VAL A 33 -71.52 -50.81 20.82
C VAL A 33 -72.34 -50.38 19.61
N ALA A 34 -71.79 -49.45 18.82
CA ALA A 34 -72.33 -49.16 17.50
C ALA A 34 -72.16 -50.41 16.63
N PHE A 35 -73.28 -50.99 16.19
CA PHE A 35 -73.32 -52.18 15.33
C PHE A 35 -72.78 -53.46 15.99
N GLY A 36 -73.14 -53.75 17.25
CA GLY A 36 -73.17 -55.11 17.83
C GLY A 36 -71.89 -55.96 17.95
N PHE A 37 -70.73 -55.55 17.42
CA PHE A 37 -69.52 -56.39 17.37
C PHE A 37 -68.19 -55.61 17.44
N ILE A 38 -68.24 -54.30 17.67
CA ILE A 38 -67.05 -53.44 17.71
C ILE A 38 -67.04 -52.70 19.05
N GLY A 39 -66.09 -53.05 19.92
CA GLY A 39 -65.87 -52.29 21.16
C GLY A 39 -65.45 -50.84 20.85
N PRO A 40 -65.70 -49.86 21.73
CA PRO A 40 -65.27 -48.47 21.58
C PRO A 40 -63.79 -48.33 21.27
N GLY A 41 -62.93 -49.16 21.87
CA GLY A 41 -61.50 -49.20 21.55
C GLY A 41 -61.22 -49.58 20.09
N ALA A 42 -61.98 -50.55 19.53
CA ALA A 42 -61.85 -50.94 18.13
C ALA A 42 -62.38 -49.85 17.19
N TRP A 43 -63.48 -49.18 17.54
CA TRP A 43 -63.99 -48.03 16.78
C TRP A 43 -63.03 -46.84 16.80
N VAL A 44 -62.42 -46.55 17.96
CA VAL A 44 -61.38 -45.51 18.11
C VAL A 44 -60.13 -45.87 17.30
N SER A 45 -59.68 -47.13 17.34
CA SER A 45 -58.54 -47.59 16.54
C SER A 45 -58.82 -47.49 15.03
N LEU A 46 -60.04 -47.79 14.59
CA LEU A 46 -60.47 -47.65 13.20
C LEU A 46 -60.54 -46.17 12.78
N ALA A 47 -61.08 -45.30 13.64
CA ALA A 47 -61.10 -43.86 13.41
C ALA A 47 -59.67 -43.28 13.32
N MET A 48 -58.75 -43.73 14.18
CA MET A 48 -57.34 -43.33 14.16
C MET A 48 -56.63 -43.84 12.90
N LEU A 49 -56.91 -45.07 12.46
CA LEU A 49 -56.39 -45.63 11.21
C LEU A 49 -56.85 -44.81 10.00
N VAL A 50 -58.15 -44.51 9.92
CA VAL A 50 -58.73 -43.67 8.85
C VAL A 50 -58.13 -42.27 8.88
N PHE A 51 -57.96 -41.67 10.06
CA PHE A 51 -57.31 -40.36 10.22
C PHE A 51 -55.86 -40.36 9.72
N ILE A 52 -55.06 -41.37 10.09
CA ILE A 52 -53.69 -41.54 9.59
C ILE A 52 -53.68 -41.73 8.07
N LEU A 53 -54.59 -42.53 7.52
CA LEU A 53 -54.72 -42.71 6.06
C LEU A 53 -55.03 -41.38 5.36
N ILE A 54 -55.94 -40.57 5.92
CA ILE A 54 -56.27 -39.25 5.39
C ILE A 54 -55.08 -38.30 5.50
N LEU A 55 -54.32 -38.30 6.59
CA LEU A 55 -53.10 -37.49 6.75
C LEU A 55 -52.01 -37.89 5.74
N LEU A 56 -51.85 -39.19 5.47
CA LEU A 56 -50.94 -39.71 4.46
C LEU A 56 -51.39 -39.30 3.05
N TRP A 57 -52.69 -39.40 2.75
CA TRP A 57 -53.25 -39.03 1.45
C TRP A 57 -53.21 -37.52 1.20
N LYS A 58 -53.43 -36.70 2.23
CA LYS A 58 -53.28 -35.23 2.19
C LYS A 58 -51.81 -34.78 2.18
N GLY A 59 -50.86 -35.70 2.37
CA GLY A 59 -49.43 -35.43 2.23
C GLY A 59 -48.81 -34.65 3.40
N VAL A 60 -49.41 -34.67 4.58
CA VAL A 60 -48.86 -33.99 5.78
C VAL A 60 -47.40 -34.37 6.09
N PRO A 61 -46.99 -35.66 6.07
CA PRO A 61 -45.59 -35.99 6.32
C PRO A 61 -44.63 -35.46 5.24
N LYS A 62 -45.08 -35.32 3.98
CA LYS A 62 -44.26 -34.70 2.92
C LYS A 62 -44.05 -33.21 3.16
N LEU A 63 -45.06 -32.50 3.68
CA LEU A 63 -44.94 -31.08 4.01
C LEU A 63 -43.93 -30.84 5.14
N VAL A 64 -43.95 -31.68 6.17
CA VAL A 64 -43.00 -31.62 7.29
C VAL A 64 -41.59 -31.97 6.85
N ALA A 65 -41.41 -33.05 6.09
CA ALA A 65 -40.11 -33.43 5.53
C ALA A 65 -39.55 -32.33 4.60
N GLY A 66 -40.38 -31.78 3.70
CA GLY A 66 -39.97 -30.68 2.82
C GLY A 66 -39.58 -29.40 3.57
N GLY A 67 -40.24 -29.08 4.68
CA GLY A 67 -39.87 -27.95 5.54
C GLY A 67 -38.52 -28.14 6.25
N LEU A 68 -38.22 -29.37 6.67
CA LEU A 68 -36.91 -29.71 7.24
C LEU A 68 -35.81 -29.71 6.17
N ASP A 69 -36.08 -30.29 5.00
CA ASP A 69 -35.14 -30.30 3.87
C ASP A 69 -34.82 -28.89 3.38
N ALA A 70 -35.83 -28.00 3.31
CA ALA A 70 -35.63 -26.60 2.97
C ALA A 70 -34.72 -25.88 3.99
N ARG A 71 -34.88 -26.16 5.29
CA ARG A 71 -33.99 -25.61 6.33
C ARG A 71 -32.58 -26.16 6.21
N ILE A 72 -32.42 -27.45 5.95
CA ILE A 72 -31.10 -28.07 5.74
C ILE A 72 -30.42 -27.46 4.50
N ALA A 73 -31.16 -27.27 3.41
CA ALA A 73 -30.65 -26.63 2.19
C ALA A 73 -30.20 -25.20 2.47
N ALA A 74 -31.02 -24.39 3.16
CA ALA A 74 -30.67 -23.01 3.52
C ALA A 74 -29.42 -22.94 4.42
N ILE A 75 -29.29 -23.84 5.40
CA ILE A 75 -28.10 -23.90 6.27
C ILE A 75 -26.86 -24.31 5.49
N ARG A 76 -26.98 -25.25 4.55
CA ARG A 76 -25.87 -25.65 3.66
C ARG A 76 -25.41 -24.50 2.80
N GLU A 77 -26.35 -23.79 2.16
CA GLU A 77 -26.06 -22.61 1.35
C GLU A 77 -25.35 -21.53 2.17
N GLN A 78 -25.86 -21.20 3.37
CA GLN A 78 -25.20 -20.24 4.26
C GLN A 78 -23.80 -20.67 4.69
N LEU A 79 -23.60 -21.97 4.95
CA LEU A 79 -22.30 -22.50 5.34
C LEU A 79 -21.31 -22.46 4.16
N ASP A 80 -21.76 -22.75 2.96
CA ASP A 80 -20.93 -22.71 1.76
C ASP A 80 -20.58 -21.26 1.37
N ASP A 81 -21.53 -20.33 1.51
CA ASP A 81 -21.25 -18.90 1.38
C ASP A 81 -20.27 -18.39 2.44
N ALA A 82 -20.41 -18.81 3.69
CA ALA A 82 -19.46 -18.45 4.75
C ALA A 82 -18.05 -19.00 4.48
N LYS A 83 -17.94 -20.23 3.97
CA LYS A 83 -16.66 -20.82 3.54
C LYS A 83 -16.06 -20.07 2.36
N ARG A 84 -16.88 -19.73 1.35
CA ARG A 84 -16.45 -18.95 0.19
C ARG A 84 -15.95 -17.57 0.61
N LEU A 85 -16.73 -16.85 1.43
CA LEU A 85 -16.36 -15.52 1.93
C LEU A 85 -15.07 -15.57 2.76
N ARG A 86 -14.88 -16.63 3.55
CA ARG A 86 -13.62 -16.84 4.29
C ARG A 86 -12.45 -17.11 3.35
N GLY A 87 -12.63 -17.93 2.32
CA GLY A 87 -11.62 -18.17 1.29
C GLY A 87 -11.25 -16.89 0.53
N GLU A 88 -12.24 -16.08 0.17
CA GLU A 88 -12.04 -14.77 -0.46
C GLU A 88 -11.30 -13.80 0.47
N ALA A 89 -11.63 -13.75 1.76
CA ALA A 89 -10.94 -12.92 2.74
C ALA A 89 -9.49 -13.36 2.98
N GLU A 90 -9.22 -14.68 3.04
CA GLU A 90 -7.88 -15.22 3.16
C GLU A 90 -7.04 -14.96 1.91
N ALA A 91 -7.63 -15.11 0.72
CA ALA A 91 -6.99 -14.77 -0.55
C ALA A 91 -6.66 -13.28 -0.64
N LEU A 92 -7.62 -12.41 -0.28
CA LEU A 92 -7.44 -10.97 -0.28
C LEU A 92 -6.35 -10.54 0.71
N ARG A 93 -6.33 -11.13 1.92
CA ARG A 93 -5.28 -10.87 2.91
C ARG A 93 -3.91 -11.24 2.36
N LYS A 94 -3.79 -12.39 1.69
CA LYS A 94 -2.52 -12.81 1.08
C LYS A 94 -2.10 -11.85 -0.04
N GLU A 95 -3.03 -11.46 -0.91
CA GLU A 95 -2.75 -10.49 -1.98
C GLU A 95 -2.27 -9.15 -1.42
N TYR A 96 -2.88 -8.62 -0.35
CA TYR A 96 -2.40 -7.40 0.29
C TYR A 96 -1.05 -7.57 0.98
N ALA A 97 -0.79 -8.70 1.63
CA ALA A 97 0.53 -8.97 2.21
C ALA A 97 1.62 -9.04 1.14
N ASP A 98 1.34 -9.71 0.02
CA ASP A 98 2.25 -9.81 -1.12
C ASP A 98 2.46 -8.44 -1.79
N LYS A 99 1.40 -7.62 -1.91
CA LYS A 99 1.49 -6.23 -2.41
C LYS A 99 2.32 -5.33 -1.50
N ILE A 100 2.15 -5.43 -0.17
CA ILE A 100 2.93 -4.64 0.79
C ILE A 100 4.41 -5.04 0.70
N ALA A 101 4.70 -6.35 0.71
CA ALA A 101 6.07 -6.84 0.57
C ALA A 101 6.69 -6.47 -0.80
N GLY A 102 5.88 -6.42 -1.86
CA GLY A 102 6.30 -5.91 -3.16
C GLY A 102 6.62 -4.42 -3.11
N ALA A 103 5.74 -3.61 -2.54
CA ALA A 103 5.91 -2.17 -2.43
C ALA A 103 7.13 -1.78 -1.57
N GLU A 104 7.42 -2.51 -0.49
CA GLU A 104 8.62 -2.31 0.31
C GLU A 104 9.90 -2.58 -0.50
N ARG A 105 9.95 -3.70 -1.25
CA ARG A 105 11.10 -4.00 -2.13
C ARG A 105 11.25 -2.98 -3.24
N ASP A 106 10.15 -2.54 -3.84
CA ASP A 106 10.17 -1.52 -4.89
C ASP A 106 10.66 -0.18 -4.32
N ALA A 107 10.23 0.21 -3.12
CA ALA A 107 10.70 1.41 -2.44
C ALA A 107 12.20 1.33 -2.10
N GLU A 108 12.68 0.19 -1.62
CA GLU A 108 14.12 -0.05 -1.39
C GLU A 108 14.92 0.05 -2.69
N ALA A 109 14.45 -0.60 -3.76
CA ALA A 109 15.08 -0.54 -5.08
C ALA A 109 15.07 0.90 -5.64
N MET A 110 13.97 1.64 -5.48
CA MET A 110 13.89 3.06 -5.85
C MET A 110 14.91 3.90 -5.08
N LEU A 111 15.06 3.67 -3.78
CA LEU A 111 16.01 4.40 -2.94
C LEU A 111 17.46 4.08 -3.31
N GLU A 112 17.78 2.81 -3.57
CA GLU A 112 19.10 2.39 -4.03
C GLU A 112 19.44 3.01 -5.39
N ASN A 113 18.50 2.95 -6.34
CA ASN A 113 18.65 3.56 -7.65
C ASN A 113 18.86 5.08 -7.54
N ALA A 114 18.06 5.77 -6.73
CA ALA A 114 18.19 7.20 -6.49
C ALA A 114 19.56 7.56 -5.88
N ARG A 115 20.06 6.77 -4.92
CA ARG A 115 21.39 6.98 -4.34
C ARG A 115 22.51 6.78 -5.37
N ARG A 116 22.41 5.74 -6.19
CA ARG A 116 23.38 5.45 -7.25
C ARG A 116 23.40 6.55 -8.31
N GLU A 117 22.22 7.01 -8.72
CA GLU A 117 22.09 8.10 -9.68
C GLU A 117 22.58 9.44 -9.11
N ALA A 118 22.23 9.74 -7.85
CA ALA A 118 22.76 10.93 -7.16
C ALA A 118 24.29 10.89 -7.08
N GLY A 119 24.88 9.75 -6.74
CA GLY A 119 26.34 9.57 -6.72
C GLY A 119 26.97 9.82 -8.10
N ALA A 120 26.39 9.26 -9.16
CA ALA A 120 26.86 9.46 -10.52
C ALA A 120 26.73 10.93 -10.99
N ILE A 121 25.67 11.63 -10.58
CA ILE A 121 25.49 13.06 -10.87
C ILE A 121 26.56 13.88 -10.16
N VAL A 122 26.85 13.59 -8.89
CA VAL A 122 27.89 14.30 -8.12
C VAL A 122 29.26 14.09 -8.75
N GLU A 123 29.63 12.84 -9.05
CA GLU A 123 30.91 12.52 -9.69
C GLU A 123 31.04 13.24 -11.04
N ARG A 124 29.98 13.19 -11.87
CA ARG A 124 29.96 13.92 -13.14
C ARG A 124 30.09 15.42 -12.95
N ALA A 125 29.37 16.00 -12.00
CA ALA A 125 29.43 17.42 -11.70
C ALA A 125 30.83 17.85 -11.22
N GLU A 126 31.50 17.03 -10.43
CA GLU A 126 32.89 17.25 -10.01
C GLU A 126 33.83 17.23 -11.22
N THR A 127 33.72 16.21 -12.09
CA THR A 127 34.56 16.13 -13.31
C THR A 127 34.33 17.30 -14.27
N ASP A 128 33.07 17.68 -14.48
CA ASP A 128 32.71 18.79 -15.36
C ASP A 128 33.17 20.13 -14.77
N THR A 129 33.05 20.31 -13.45
CA THR A 129 33.55 21.50 -12.75
C THR A 129 35.07 21.60 -12.83
N ALA A 130 35.79 20.51 -12.61
CA ALA A 130 37.24 20.48 -12.76
C ALA A 130 37.67 20.85 -14.19
N ALA A 131 37.01 20.28 -15.21
CA ALA A 131 37.27 20.61 -16.61
C ALA A 131 36.93 22.08 -16.94
N MET A 132 35.86 22.62 -16.36
CA MET A 132 35.48 24.03 -16.49
C MET A 132 36.54 24.97 -15.88
N ILE A 133 37.08 24.63 -14.70
CA ILE A 133 38.12 25.40 -14.03
C ILE A 133 39.38 25.42 -14.89
N VAL A 134 39.88 24.27 -15.34
CA VAL A 134 41.08 24.19 -16.19
C VAL A 134 40.90 25.01 -17.47
N ARG A 135 39.72 24.95 -18.10
CA ARG A 135 39.43 25.74 -19.31
C ARG A 135 39.42 27.24 -19.01
N ARG A 136 38.83 27.65 -17.89
CA ARG A 136 38.81 29.06 -17.46
C ARG A 136 40.20 29.58 -17.12
N GLU A 137 41.00 28.77 -16.45
CA GLU A 137 42.39 29.09 -16.14
C GLU A 137 43.19 29.30 -17.43
N ARG A 138 43.11 28.37 -18.39
CA ARG A 138 43.77 28.51 -19.69
C ARG A 138 43.32 29.77 -20.43
N MET A 139 42.02 30.06 -20.47
CA MET A 139 41.52 31.29 -21.09
C MET A 139 42.04 32.56 -20.40
N ALA A 140 42.20 32.53 -19.08
CA ALA A 140 42.77 33.66 -18.33
C ALA A 140 44.27 33.81 -18.63
N GLN A 141 45.02 32.71 -18.62
CA GLN A 141 46.44 32.69 -18.99
C GLN A 141 46.67 33.20 -20.43
N ASP A 142 45.86 32.74 -21.39
CA ASP A 142 45.94 33.17 -22.78
C ASP A 142 45.64 34.68 -22.92
N LYS A 143 44.67 35.21 -22.16
CA LYS A 143 44.37 36.66 -22.11
C LYS A 143 45.51 37.46 -21.49
N ILE A 144 46.08 36.98 -20.39
CA ILE A 144 47.23 37.63 -19.73
C ILE A 144 48.41 37.66 -20.71
N ALA A 145 48.76 36.53 -21.31
CA ALA A 145 49.86 36.45 -22.28
C ALA A 145 49.63 37.33 -23.54
N GLY A 146 48.37 37.50 -23.95
CA GLY A 146 48.00 38.45 -25.01
C GLY A 146 48.18 39.90 -24.59
N ALA A 147 47.71 40.26 -23.39
CA ALA A 147 47.85 41.60 -22.83
C ALA A 147 49.31 41.98 -22.55
N GLU A 148 50.13 41.04 -22.07
CA GLU A 148 51.57 41.23 -21.86
C GLU A 148 52.29 41.55 -23.18
N ARG A 149 51.99 40.79 -24.25
CA ARG A 149 52.54 41.05 -25.58
C ARG A 149 52.16 42.44 -26.08
N ALA A 150 50.89 42.81 -25.97
CA ALA A 150 50.42 44.14 -26.36
C ALA A 150 51.07 45.26 -25.52
N ALA A 151 51.22 45.07 -24.20
CA ALA A 151 51.87 46.05 -23.33
C ALA A 151 53.37 46.24 -23.67
N VAL A 152 54.08 45.16 -24.00
CA VAL A 152 55.47 45.23 -24.44
C VAL A 152 55.61 45.95 -25.77
N GLU A 153 54.70 45.71 -26.73
CA GLU A 153 54.67 46.42 -28.00
C GLU A 153 54.39 47.92 -27.81
N GLU A 154 53.41 48.26 -26.95
CA GLU A 154 53.09 49.66 -26.62
C GLU A 154 54.28 50.36 -25.95
N LEU A 155 54.97 49.71 -24.99
CA LEU A 155 56.15 50.26 -24.34
C LEU A 155 57.29 50.53 -25.35
N ARG A 156 57.51 49.61 -26.29
CA ARG A 156 58.50 49.79 -27.36
C ARG A 156 58.12 50.95 -28.29
N ALA A 157 56.85 51.05 -28.66
CA ALA A 157 56.36 52.16 -29.48
C ALA A 157 56.52 53.50 -28.77
N GLN A 158 56.21 53.56 -27.46
CA GLN A 158 56.40 54.77 -26.65
C GLN A 158 57.87 55.15 -26.52
N ALA A 159 58.77 54.18 -26.27
CA ALA A 159 60.21 54.42 -26.21
C ALA A 159 60.78 54.92 -27.55
N ALA A 160 60.32 54.35 -28.67
CA ALA A 160 60.72 54.78 -30.01
C ALA A 160 60.27 56.22 -30.30
N ARG A 161 59.01 56.57 -29.94
CA ARG A 161 58.48 57.93 -30.07
C ARG A 161 59.26 58.93 -29.21
N ALA A 162 59.50 58.62 -27.94
CA ALA A 162 60.27 59.48 -27.04
C ALA A 162 61.70 59.68 -27.54
N SER A 163 62.34 58.62 -28.07
CA SER A 163 63.69 58.71 -28.64
C SER A 163 63.74 59.56 -29.91
N ALA A 164 62.75 59.41 -30.80
CA ALA A 164 62.62 60.21 -32.01
C ALA A 164 62.38 61.69 -31.68
N GLU A 165 61.52 61.99 -30.71
CA GLU A 165 61.24 63.34 -30.24
C GLU A 165 62.49 63.99 -29.61
N ALA A 166 63.18 63.28 -28.70
CA ALA A 166 64.42 63.76 -28.10
C ALA A 166 65.51 64.01 -29.15
N SER A 167 65.67 63.10 -30.12
CA SER A 167 66.59 63.28 -31.25
C SER A 167 66.22 64.51 -32.08
N GLY A 168 64.94 64.70 -32.38
CA GLY A 168 64.42 65.88 -33.07
C GLY A 168 64.73 67.18 -32.33
N GLN A 169 64.56 67.21 -31.01
CA GLN A 169 64.91 68.37 -30.18
C GLN A 169 66.42 68.65 -30.18
N ILE A 170 67.27 67.64 -30.11
CA ILE A 170 68.73 67.79 -30.18
C ILE A 170 69.15 68.33 -31.56
N ILE A 171 68.60 67.78 -32.64
CA ILE A 171 68.86 68.26 -34.01
C ILE A 171 68.42 69.72 -34.14
N ALA A 172 67.24 70.09 -33.66
CA ALA A 172 66.74 71.47 -33.71
C ALA A 172 67.63 72.45 -32.92
N ARG A 173 68.18 72.02 -31.77
CA ARG A 173 69.10 72.86 -30.96
C ARG A 173 70.49 72.99 -31.59
N ASN A 174 70.97 71.98 -32.28
CA ASN A 174 72.28 71.98 -32.94
C ASN A 174 72.24 72.49 -34.39
N HIS A 175 71.06 72.78 -34.92
CA HIS A 175 70.86 73.39 -36.24
C HIS A 175 71.34 74.85 -36.20
N ASN A 176 72.45 75.13 -36.86
CA ASN A 176 73.00 76.46 -37.04
C ASN A 176 73.48 76.62 -38.48
N ALA A 177 73.68 77.87 -38.94
CA ALA A 177 74.06 78.15 -40.32
C ALA A 177 75.36 77.47 -40.78
N VAL A 178 76.25 77.07 -39.85
CA VAL A 178 77.48 76.33 -40.16
C VAL A 178 77.18 74.85 -40.44
N ALA A 179 76.31 74.23 -39.64
CA ALA A 179 75.85 72.86 -39.83
C ALA A 179 75.06 72.70 -41.14
N ASP A 180 74.22 73.68 -41.49
CA ASP A 180 73.41 73.67 -42.72
C ASP A 180 74.29 73.68 -43.98
N ARG A 181 75.32 74.54 -43.98
CA ARG A 181 76.26 74.64 -45.09
C ARG A 181 77.03 73.33 -45.30
N ALA A 182 77.47 72.70 -44.21
CA ALA A 182 78.15 71.40 -44.24
C ALA A 182 77.24 70.26 -44.75
N LEU A 183 75.93 70.28 -44.45
CA LEU A 183 74.97 69.30 -44.98
C LEU A 183 74.72 69.47 -46.48
N VAL A 184 74.61 70.71 -46.95
CA VAL A 184 74.46 71.03 -48.38
C VAL A 184 75.71 70.60 -49.16
N ASP A 185 76.91 70.93 -48.67
CA ASP A 185 78.16 70.52 -49.31
C ASP A 185 78.30 68.98 -49.36
N LYS A 186 77.85 68.26 -48.31
CA LYS A 186 77.81 66.78 -48.29
C LYS A 186 76.82 66.20 -49.29
N ALA A 187 75.63 66.78 -49.41
CA ALA A 187 74.60 66.31 -50.34
C ALA A 187 75.03 66.53 -51.81
N ILE A 188 75.70 67.65 -52.09
CA ILE A 188 76.31 67.93 -53.40
C ILE A 188 77.47 66.97 -53.69
N ALA A 189 78.28 66.61 -52.68
CA ALA A 189 79.39 65.67 -52.84
C ALA A 189 78.97 64.18 -52.89
N SER A 190 77.75 63.84 -52.43
CA SER A 190 77.19 62.48 -52.52
C SER A 190 76.44 62.21 -53.83
N PHE A 191 76.20 63.26 -54.61
CA PHE A 191 75.69 63.18 -55.98
C PHE A 191 76.87 63.03 -56.95
#